data_AF-A0AAW1SUC2-F1
#
_entry.id   AF-A0AAW1SUC2-F1
#
_cell.length_a   1.000
_cell.length_b   1.000
_cell.length_c   1.000
_cell.angle_alpha   90.00
_cell.angle_beta   90.00
_cell.angle_gamma   90.00
#
_symmetry.space_group_name_H-M   'P 1'
#
loop_
_entity.id
_entity.type
_entity.pdbx_description
1 polymer ?
#
loop_
_entity_poly.entity_id
_entity_poly.type
_entity_poly.pdbx_seq_one_letter_code
_entity_poly.pdbx_strand_id
1 'polypeptide(L)'
;MLLPLLLVFFSTADGTRSSCNAWLSKSLRHSCTLPEGFHRHHFYISLSTIPARLPFLQPVLRNLVRQTQAADAIFLALPVFSSRESRCYRIPHYLKADPELRPIRVLRSDIDYGPATKVIPLLQLIQSSGLPLLQNVRILVLDDDQLYPLNMVETYKRWSNERADSALTMRGHKLPAVASARQEPGRPQPLKTRAAAAEVEADVIPRSSDQPLNLNLLSYSAQYDRLFSQPIDAKKPVPKPSKEAQQEEEDAKKVLLSDVHSTQKTRLFTKRSWEPTDKAYVGFMLFVHGLCLLAPFTFSWANLGLFAVSYFITGCLGITLSFHRQISHRSFQTPKWLEYALAYCGVLAVQGDPIEWASSHRYHHLHTDTPLDPHSPYEGFWWSHMGWLLDNKATLDRVGTRGNTSDLEAQPFYTWIKKTYTWHVVAQLAALFLLGGLPGLVWGGALRIAWVYHITWFVNSASHVWGRQTYNTGDLSRNNWWVAVLAFGEGWHNNHHAFEFSARHGLKWWQLDPTWMVISFFKSLGLAQNVKLPTDKQKARLEFGV
;
A
#
# COMPACT_ATOMS: atom_id res chain seq x y z
N MET A 1 -36.38 -28.85 3.26
CA MET A 1 -37.13 -28.14 2.21
C MET A 1 -36.44 -26.81 1.97
N LEU A 2 -35.93 -26.63 0.74
CA LEU A 2 -35.42 -25.41 0.08
C LEU A 2 -34.16 -24.70 0.60
N LEU A 3 -33.12 -24.84 -0.24
CA LEU A 3 -31.94 -24.00 -0.45
C LEU A 3 -32.24 -22.49 -0.59
N PRO A 4 -31.20 -21.65 -0.52
CA PRO A 4 -30.77 -21.02 -1.77
C PRO A 4 -29.29 -21.22 -2.09
N LEU A 5 -29.10 -21.65 -3.34
CA LEU A 5 -27.92 -21.61 -4.18
C LEU A 5 -27.88 -20.22 -4.88
N LEU A 6 -26.72 -19.89 -5.48
CA LEU A 6 -26.41 -18.77 -6.40
C LEU A 6 -26.07 -17.39 -5.77
N LEU A 7 -25.04 -16.66 -6.23
CA LEU A 7 -24.67 -16.41 -7.63
C LEU A 7 -23.16 -16.54 -7.95
N VAL A 8 -22.95 -17.10 -9.14
CA VAL A 8 -21.73 -17.19 -9.94
C VAL A 8 -21.69 -15.98 -10.90
N PHE A 9 -20.49 -15.48 -11.22
CA PHE A 9 -20.21 -14.82 -12.50
C PHE A 9 -19.11 -15.61 -13.22
N PHE A 10 -19.36 -15.99 -14.48
CA PHE A 10 -18.38 -16.54 -15.41
C PHE A 10 -17.82 -15.43 -16.29
N SER A 11 -16.53 -15.48 -16.61
CA SER A 11 -16.01 -15.14 -17.94
C SER A 11 -14.69 -15.89 -18.18
N THR A 12 -14.46 -16.27 -19.43
CA THR A 12 -13.58 -17.33 -19.91
C THR A 12 -12.20 -16.85 -20.40
N ALA A 13 -11.21 -17.72 -20.17
CA ALA A 13 -10.08 -18.13 -21.03
C ALA A 13 -8.86 -17.23 -21.33
N ASP A 14 -7.70 -17.88 -21.12
CA ASP A 14 -6.46 -17.93 -21.92
C ASP A 14 -5.38 -16.82 -21.91
N GLY A 15 -4.25 -17.18 -21.27
CA GLY A 15 -2.94 -17.18 -21.93
C GLY A 15 -1.73 -17.07 -21.00
N THR A 16 -0.63 -17.75 -21.37
CA THR A 16 0.62 -18.12 -20.65
C THR A 16 0.70 -19.54 -20.08
N ARG A 17 -0.33 -20.39 -20.23
CA ARG A 17 -0.22 -21.83 -19.91
C ARG A 17 0.74 -22.61 -20.81
N SER A 18 1.19 -22.08 -21.96
CA SER A 18 1.90 -22.88 -22.98
C SER A 18 3.26 -23.42 -22.53
N SER A 19 4.04 -22.70 -21.72
CA SER A 19 5.37 -23.16 -21.27
C SER A 19 5.30 -24.15 -20.08
N CYS A 20 4.27 -24.05 -19.22
CA CYS A 20 4.06 -25.03 -18.14
C CYS A 20 3.26 -26.26 -18.60
N ASN A 21 2.40 -26.14 -19.63
CA ASN A 21 1.76 -27.28 -20.27
C ASN A 21 2.75 -28.16 -21.04
N ALA A 22 3.81 -27.58 -21.61
CA ALA A 22 4.89 -28.36 -22.24
C ALA A 22 5.67 -29.23 -21.23
N TRP A 23 5.71 -28.84 -19.95
CA TRP A 23 6.31 -29.63 -18.86
C TRP A 23 5.34 -30.69 -18.29
N LEU A 24 4.02 -30.50 -18.45
CA LEU A 24 2.97 -31.40 -18.00
C LEU A 24 2.84 -32.68 -18.84
N SER A 25 3.34 -32.71 -20.08
CA SER A 25 3.22 -33.89 -20.95
C SER A 25 4.10 -35.09 -20.55
N LYS A 26 4.99 -34.93 -19.55
CA LYS A 26 5.90 -36.00 -19.09
C LYS A 26 5.91 -36.31 -17.60
N SER A 27 5.17 -35.61 -16.73
CA SER A 27 5.10 -36.02 -15.32
C SER A 27 3.77 -35.67 -14.64
N LEU A 28 3.16 -36.69 -14.02
CA LEU A 28 2.06 -36.66 -13.05
C LEU A 28 0.61 -36.58 -13.58
N ARG A 29 0.14 -37.69 -14.16
CA ARG A 29 -1.18 -38.24 -13.78
C ARG A 29 -1.01 -38.99 -12.46
N HIS A 30 -1.01 -38.28 -11.34
CA HIS A 30 -1.33 -38.87 -10.04
C HIS A 30 -2.61 -38.20 -9.58
N SER A 31 -3.72 -38.83 -9.92
CA SER A 31 -5.04 -38.53 -9.38
C SER A 31 -4.96 -38.64 -7.85
N CYS A 32 -5.00 -37.51 -7.14
CA CYS A 32 -5.21 -37.50 -5.70
C CYS A 32 -6.65 -37.96 -5.43
N THR A 33 -6.82 -39.25 -5.11
CA THR A 33 -8.09 -39.78 -4.60
C THR A 33 -8.12 -39.66 -3.08
N LEU A 34 -9.29 -39.40 -2.50
CA LEU A 34 -9.47 -39.47 -1.05
C LEU A 34 -9.32 -40.93 -0.57
N PRO A 35 -8.92 -41.16 0.69
CA PRO A 35 -8.89 -42.51 1.27
C PRO A 35 -10.29 -43.16 1.25
N GLU A 36 -10.39 -44.44 0.91
CA GLU A 36 -11.64 -45.21 1.01
C GLU A 36 -11.89 -45.68 2.46
N GLY A 37 -13.13 -45.58 2.94
CA GLY A 37 -13.56 -46.13 4.23
C GLY A 37 -14.65 -45.30 4.92
N PHE A 38 -15.86 -45.86 5.02
CA PHE A 38 -17.01 -45.23 5.67
C PHE A 38 -16.99 -45.37 7.20
N HIS A 39 -17.54 -44.36 7.88
CA HIS A 39 -17.95 -44.27 9.30
C HIS A 39 -17.06 -43.51 10.33
N ARG A 40 -16.07 -42.71 9.93
CA ARG A 40 -15.35 -41.83 10.88
C ARG A 40 -15.27 -40.38 10.39
N HIS A 41 -15.38 -39.41 11.31
CA HIS A 41 -15.09 -38.01 11.01
C HIS A 41 -13.68 -37.90 10.44
N HIS A 42 -13.55 -37.39 9.22
CA HIS A 42 -12.25 -37.19 8.58
C HIS A 42 -11.63 -35.88 9.05
N PHE A 43 -10.39 -35.94 9.52
CA PHE A 43 -9.61 -34.79 9.97
C PHE A 43 -8.46 -34.52 8.99
N TYR A 44 -8.64 -33.51 8.15
CA TYR A 44 -7.66 -33.11 7.15
C TYR A 44 -6.89 -31.88 7.58
N ILE A 45 -5.59 -31.87 7.32
CA ILE A 45 -4.76 -30.67 7.40
C ILE A 45 -4.61 -30.11 5.99
N SER A 46 -4.74 -28.80 5.83
CA SER A 46 -4.55 -28.15 4.54
C SER A 46 -3.71 -26.88 4.68
N LEU A 47 -2.70 -26.77 3.82
CA LEU A 47 -1.82 -25.62 3.74
C LEU A 47 -1.48 -25.31 2.29
N SER A 48 -1.08 -24.07 2.03
CA SER A 48 -0.53 -23.61 0.76
C SER A 48 0.73 -22.81 1.04
N THR A 49 1.65 -22.78 0.08
CA THR A 49 2.88 -21.97 0.14
C THR A 49 3.01 -21.15 -1.13
N ILE A 50 3.95 -20.22 -1.14
CA ILE A 50 4.44 -19.56 -2.37
C ILE A 50 5.71 -20.28 -2.88
N PRO A 51 6.06 -20.15 -4.18
CA PRO A 51 7.20 -20.88 -4.71
C PRO A 51 8.55 -20.54 -4.06
N ALA A 52 8.75 -19.33 -3.49
CA ALA A 52 10.03 -18.96 -2.84
C ALA A 52 10.24 -19.66 -1.50
N ARG A 53 9.15 -19.99 -0.81
CA ARG A 53 9.18 -20.70 0.47
C ARG A 53 9.21 -22.21 0.29
N LEU A 54 8.77 -22.69 -0.87
CA LEU A 54 8.63 -24.11 -1.15
C LEU A 54 9.94 -24.92 -0.97
N PRO A 55 11.15 -24.43 -1.32
CA PRO A 55 12.41 -25.14 -1.00
C PRO A 55 12.67 -25.31 0.50
N PHE A 56 12.12 -24.44 1.34
CA PHE A 56 12.36 -24.39 2.78
C PHE A 56 11.21 -24.96 3.61
N LEU A 57 10.16 -25.51 2.97
CA LEU A 57 8.95 -25.98 3.65
C LEU A 57 9.13 -27.33 4.36
N GLN A 58 10.21 -28.06 4.07
CA GLN A 58 10.47 -29.40 4.59
C GLN A 58 10.35 -29.53 6.13
N PRO A 59 10.91 -28.62 6.96
CA PRO A 59 10.79 -28.70 8.42
C PRO A 59 9.35 -28.59 8.91
N VAL A 60 8.53 -27.74 8.27
CA VAL A 60 7.11 -27.59 8.61
C VAL A 60 6.35 -28.87 8.28
N LEU A 61 6.59 -29.45 7.10
CA LEU A 61 5.92 -30.71 6.72
C LEU A 61 6.29 -31.87 7.65
N ARG A 62 7.58 -31.99 8.04
CA ARG A 62 7.99 -32.99 9.04
C ARG A 62 7.32 -32.75 10.39
N ASN A 63 7.20 -31.50 10.83
CA ASN A 63 6.47 -31.16 12.06
C ASN A 63 4.99 -31.55 12.02
N LEU A 64 4.33 -31.44 10.86
CA LEU A 64 2.95 -31.87 10.68
C LEU A 64 2.79 -33.40 10.63
N VAL A 65 3.75 -34.11 10.04
CA VAL A 65 3.75 -35.59 10.02
C VAL A 65 4.00 -36.17 11.41
N ARG A 66 4.87 -35.53 12.21
CA ARG A 66 5.32 -36.02 13.53
C ARG A 66 4.36 -35.69 14.69
N GLN A 67 3.13 -35.28 14.41
CA GLN A 67 2.13 -35.00 15.45
C GLN A 67 1.84 -36.25 16.30
N THR A 68 1.55 -36.07 17.59
CA THR A 68 1.23 -37.17 18.53
C THR A 68 0.03 -38.00 18.06
N GLN A 69 -0.89 -37.35 17.37
CA GLN A 69 -1.98 -37.98 16.63
C GLN A 69 -1.88 -37.61 15.15
N ALA A 70 -1.93 -38.62 14.28
CA ALA A 70 -1.93 -38.40 12.84
C ALA A 70 -3.26 -37.79 12.35
N ALA A 71 -3.16 -36.88 11.38
CA ALA A 71 -4.29 -36.48 10.55
C ALA A 71 -4.59 -37.58 9.51
N ASP A 72 -5.83 -37.67 9.05
CA ASP A 72 -6.23 -38.65 8.04
C ASP A 72 -5.57 -38.37 6.68
N ALA A 73 -5.33 -37.09 6.38
CA ALA A 73 -4.49 -36.66 5.27
C ALA A 73 -3.95 -35.23 5.50
N ILE A 74 -2.80 -34.94 4.92
CA ILE A 74 -2.20 -33.60 4.89
C ILE A 74 -2.09 -33.15 3.44
N PHE A 75 -2.79 -32.08 3.08
CA PHE A 75 -2.84 -31.55 1.73
C PHE A 75 -1.97 -30.31 1.59
N LEU A 76 -0.95 -30.38 0.74
CA LEU A 76 -0.20 -29.23 0.28
C LEU A 76 -0.79 -28.73 -1.03
N ALA A 77 -1.63 -27.70 -0.95
CA ALA A 77 -2.28 -27.09 -2.10
C ALA A 77 -1.29 -26.19 -2.85
N LEU A 78 -0.88 -26.63 -4.04
CA LEU A 78 0.05 -25.93 -4.92
C LEU A 78 -0.63 -25.66 -6.25
N PRO A 79 -1.02 -24.42 -6.56
CA PRO A 79 -1.57 -24.11 -7.86
C PRO A 79 -0.50 -24.33 -8.93
N VAL A 80 -0.91 -24.53 -10.19
CA VAL A 80 0.05 -24.75 -11.28
C VAL A 80 1.01 -23.57 -11.40
N PHE A 81 0.46 -22.37 -11.25
CA PHE A 81 1.15 -21.10 -11.32
C PHE A 81 0.89 -20.27 -10.06
N SER A 82 1.90 -19.55 -9.57
CA SER A 82 1.73 -18.60 -8.48
C SER A 82 1.38 -17.23 -9.05
N SER A 83 0.19 -16.74 -8.74
CA SER A 83 -0.20 -15.36 -9.08
C SER A 83 0.69 -14.35 -8.34
N ARG A 84 1.07 -14.68 -7.09
CA ARG A 84 1.87 -13.79 -6.23
C ARG A 84 3.34 -13.65 -6.66
N GLU A 85 3.97 -14.72 -7.13
CA GLU A 85 5.39 -14.70 -7.55
C GLU A 85 5.57 -14.82 -9.07
N SER A 86 4.48 -14.84 -9.82
CA SER A 86 4.46 -14.93 -11.29
C SER A 86 5.33 -16.05 -11.86
N ARG A 87 5.34 -17.21 -11.21
CA ARG A 87 6.11 -18.38 -11.66
C ARG A 87 5.40 -19.69 -11.37
N CYS A 88 5.69 -20.71 -12.17
CA CYS A 88 5.17 -22.05 -11.96
C CYS A 88 5.78 -22.69 -10.71
N TYR A 89 4.93 -23.39 -9.97
CA TYR A 89 5.38 -24.20 -8.86
C TYR A 89 6.17 -25.39 -9.39
N ARG A 90 7.42 -25.50 -8.94
CA ARG A 90 8.24 -26.70 -9.12
C ARG A 90 8.11 -27.55 -7.86
N ILE A 91 7.55 -28.74 -7.98
CA ILE A 91 7.42 -29.67 -6.86
C ILE A 91 8.85 -30.07 -6.41
N PRO A 92 9.26 -29.78 -5.17
CA PRO A 92 10.59 -30.10 -4.71
C PRO A 92 10.85 -31.60 -4.71
N HIS A 93 12.09 -31.97 -5.04
CA HIS A 93 12.53 -33.36 -5.03
C HIS A 93 12.36 -34.02 -3.65
N TYR A 94 12.54 -33.27 -2.56
CA TYR A 94 12.43 -33.79 -1.20
C TYR A 94 11.02 -34.34 -0.88
N LEU A 95 9.96 -33.83 -1.52
CA LEU A 95 8.59 -34.35 -1.30
C LEU A 95 8.42 -35.79 -1.78
N LYS A 96 9.23 -36.21 -2.77
CA LYS A 96 9.23 -37.59 -3.29
C LYS A 96 10.32 -38.44 -2.65
N ALA A 97 11.47 -37.84 -2.37
CA ALA A 97 12.65 -38.56 -1.91
C ALA A 97 12.66 -38.85 -0.39
N ASP A 98 12.02 -38.01 0.42
CA ASP A 98 11.98 -38.16 1.87
C ASP A 98 10.86 -39.14 2.28
N PRO A 99 11.17 -40.35 2.81
CA PRO A 99 10.16 -41.33 3.19
C PRO A 99 9.21 -40.83 4.28
N GLU A 100 9.66 -39.92 5.15
CA GLU A 100 8.79 -39.34 6.19
C GLU A 100 7.66 -38.49 5.59
N LEU A 101 7.84 -37.94 4.38
CA LEU A 101 6.86 -37.04 3.77
C LEU A 101 5.83 -37.74 2.87
N ARG A 102 5.88 -39.07 2.78
CA ARG A 102 4.89 -39.87 2.03
C ARG A 102 3.42 -39.57 2.39
N PRO A 103 3.05 -39.23 3.65
CA PRO A 103 1.67 -38.86 3.98
C PRO A 103 1.19 -37.52 3.38
N ILE A 104 2.10 -36.67 2.88
CA ILE A 104 1.76 -35.38 2.28
C ILE A 104 1.22 -35.58 0.87
N ARG A 105 0.00 -35.11 0.62
CA ARG A 105 -0.66 -35.13 -0.69
C ARG A 105 -0.54 -33.76 -1.34
N VAL A 106 0.09 -33.69 -2.51
CA VAL A 106 0.16 -32.44 -3.28
C VAL A 106 -1.13 -32.27 -4.06
N LEU A 107 -1.92 -31.27 -3.68
CA LEU A 107 -3.16 -30.93 -4.37
C LEU A 107 -2.86 -29.85 -5.42
N ARG A 108 -2.89 -30.25 -6.69
CA ARG A 108 -2.67 -29.33 -7.81
C ARG A 108 -3.99 -28.66 -8.17
N SER A 109 -3.97 -27.33 -8.29
CA SER A 109 -5.10 -26.55 -8.78
C SER A 109 -4.70 -25.71 -9.97
N ASP A 110 -5.63 -25.57 -10.90
CA ASP A 110 -5.48 -24.74 -12.09
C ASP A 110 -5.58 -23.24 -11.81
N ILE A 111 -6.08 -22.89 -10.63
CA ILE A 111 -6.35 -21.52 -10.19
C ILE A 111 -5.58 -21.27 -8.89
N ASP A 112 -4.86 -20.15 -8.82
CA ASP A 112 -4.33 -19.64 -7.56
C ASP A 112 -5.35 -18.69 -6.92
N TYR A 113 -6.00 -19.15 -5.86
CA TYR A 113 -6.98 -18.41 -5.07
C TYR A 113 -6.34 -17.50 -4.01
N GLY A 114 -5.03 -17.22 -4.11
CA GLY A 114 -4.30 -16.42 -3.12
C GLY A 114 -4.31 -17.09 -1.73
N PRO A 115 -4.60 -16.35 -0.64
CA PRO A 115 -4.67 -16.94 0.70
C PRO A 115 -5.69 -18.07 0.83
N ALA A 116 -6.73 -18.11 0.00
CA ALA A 116 -7.77 -19.13 0.02
C ALA A 116 -7.36 -20.44 -0.66
N THR A 117 -6.20 -20.48 -1.33
CA THR A 117 -5.64 -21.68 -1.98
C THR A 117 -5.45 -22.84 -1.00
N LYS A 118 -5.25 -22.56 0.29
CA LYS A 118 -5.19 -23.58 1.35
C LYS A 118 -6.54 -24.22 1.70
N VAL A 119 -7.68 -23.77 1.14
CA VAL A 119 -9.00 -24.31 1.47
C VAL A 119 -9.80 -24.69 0.24
N ILE A 120 -9.92 -23.80 -0.75
CA ILE A 120 -10.86 -23.96 -1.88
C ILE A 120 -10.61 -25.25 -2.68
N PRO A 121 -9.37 -25.57 -3.11
CA PRO A 121 -9.12 -26.80 -3.86
C PRO A 121 -9.50 -28.07 -3.08
N LEU A 122 -9.30 -28.07 -1.76
CA LEU A 122 -9.67 -29.20 -0.91
C LEU A 122 -11.19 -29.34 -0.81
N LEU A 123 -11.92 -28.24 -0.66
CA LEU A 123 -13.39 -28.26 -0.67
C LEU A 123 -13.94 -28.77 -2.01
N GLN A 124 -13.35 -28.35 -3.13
CA GLN A 124 -13.71 -28.84 -4.46
C GLN A 124 -13.47 -30.36 -4.57
N LEU A 125 -12.33 -30.84 -4.07
CA LEU A 125 -12.02 -32.28 -4.03
C LEU A 125 -13.04 -33.07 -3.19
N ILE A 126 -13.40 -32.56 -2.01
CA ILE A 126 -14.38 -33.19 -1.11
C ILE A 126 -15.77 -33.20 -1.77
N GLN A 127 -16.16 -32.11 -2.43
CA GLN A 127 -17.44 -32.02 -3.12
C GLN A 127 -17.51 -32.97 -4.33
N SER A 128 -16.41 -33.10 -5.09
CA SER A 128 -16.36 -33.98 -6.26
C SER A 128 -16.27 -35.48 -5.94
N SER A 129 -15.89 -35.83 -4.72
CA SER A 129 -15.70 -37.23 -4.29
C SER A 129 -16.99 -37.91 -3.83
N GLY A 130 -18.15 -37.22 -3.90
CA GLY A 130 -19.45 -37.81 -3.60
C GLY A 130 -19.63 -38.23 -2.14
N LEU A 131 -18.75 -37.76 -1.24
CA LEU A 131 -18.85 -38.04 0.19
C LEU A 131 -20.21 -37.53 0.72
N PRO A 132 -21.08 -38.41 1.25
CA PRO A 132 -22.36 -38.00 1.77
C PRO A 132 -22.13 -37.16 3.03
N LEU A 133 -22.46 -35.87 2.92
CA LEU A 133 -22.45 -34.85 3.95
C LEU A 133 -21.05 -34.31 4.32
N LEU A 134 -20.79 -33.06 3.89
CA LEU A 134 -19.73 -32.17 4.41
C LEU A 134 -19.68 -32.11 5.96
N GLN A 135 -20.76 -32.51 6.63
CA GLN A 135 -20.89 -32.56 8.09
C GLN A 135 -19.87 -33.48 8.78
N ASN A 136 -19.28 -34.44 8.05
CA ASN A 136 -18.33 -35.40 8.62
C ASN A 136 -16.85 -35.06 8.36
N VAL A 137 -16.55 -33.91 7.75
CA VAL A 137 -15.18 -33.50 7.45
C VAL A 137 -14.77 -32.30 8.30
N ARG A 138 -13.60 -32.39 8.91
CA ARG A 138 -12.96 -31.30 9.66
C ARG A 138 -11.67 -30.93 8.97
N ILE A 139 -11.53 -29.66 8.64
CA ILE A 139 -10.35 -29.12 7.96
C ILE A 139 -9.63 -28.20 8.92
N LEU A 140 -8.38 -28.55 9.23
CA LEU A 140 -7.47 -27.69 9.94
C LEU A 140 -6.61 -26.93 8.92
N VAL A 141 -6.78 -25.60 8.90
CA VAL A 141 -6.14 -24.71 7.92
C VAL A 141 -4.91 -24.07 8.55
N LEU A 142 -3.75 -24.29 7.93
CA LEU A 142 -2.46 -23.90 8.49
C LEU A 142 -1.69 -22.94 7.56
N ASP A 143 -0.78 -22.17 8.16
CA ASP A 143 0.23 -21.37 7.47
C ASP A 143 1.52 -22.17 7.26
N ASP A 144 2.29 -21.78 6.24
CA ASP A 144 3.50 -22.43 5.76
C ASP A 144 4.79 -21.98 6.47
N ASP A 145 4.69 -21.04 7.41
CA ASP A 145 5.83 -20.39 8.07
C ASP A 145 5.85 -20.54 9.61
N GLN A 146 5.10 -21.53 10.14
CA GLN A 146 5.04 -21.83 11.57
C GLN A 146 5.41 -23.29 11.84
N LEU A 147 6.04 -23.54 12.99
CA LEU A 147 6.08 -24.87 13.61
C LEU A 147 4.96 -24.96 14.64
N TYR A 148 4.23 -26.07 14.61
CA TYR A 148 3.09 -26.31 15.47
C TYR A 148 3.46 -27.22 16.65
N PRO A 149 2.85 -27.04 17.83
CA PRO A 149 2.98 -27.98 18.95
C PRO A 149 2.68 -29.41 18.50
N LEU A 150 3.40 -30.41 19.03
CA LEU A 150 3.26 -31.80 18.60
C LEU A 150 1.88 -32.41 18.94
N ASN A 151 1.16 -31.83 19.91
CA ASN A 151 -0.17 -32.24 20.32
C ASN A 151 -1.31 -31.43 19.67
N MET A 152 -1.00 -30.64 18.63
CA MET A 152 -1.96 -29.72 18.01
C MET A 152 -3.11 -30.47 17.33
N VAL A 153 -2.83 -31.54 16.58
CA VAL A 153 -3.88 -32.35 15.94
C VAL A 153 -4.80 -32.99 16.98
N GLU A 154 -4.23 -33.58 18.03
CA GLU A 154 -4.98 -34.17 19.14
C GLU A 154 -5.89 -33.14 19.82
N THR A 155 -5.35 -31.96 20.09
CA THR A 155 -6.07 -30.84 20.72
C THR A 155 -7.24 -30.39 19.85
N TYR A 156 -7.01 -30.11 18.57
CA TYR A 156 -8.07 -29.62 17.68
C TYR A 156 -9.11 -30.69 17.38
N LYS A 157 -8.72 -31.96 17.28
CA LYS A 157 -9.65 -33.07 17.09
C LYS A 157 -10.57 -33.25 18.30
N ARG A 158 -10.02 -33.15 19.52
CA ARG A 158 -10.81 -33.15 20.77
C ARG A 158 -11.79 -31.98 20.81
N TRP A 159 -11.31 -30.74 20.69
CA TRP A 159 -12.18 -29.57 20.84
C TRP A 159 -13.23 -29.46 19.73
N SER A 160 -12.91 -29.89 18.52
CA SER A 160 -13.91 -29.90 17.44
C SER A 160 -14.99 -30.98 17.64
N ASN A 161 -14.72 -32.03 18.45
CA ASN A 161 -15.77 -32.97 18.88
C ASN A 161 -16.66 -32.35 19.95
N GLU A 162 -16.05 -31.67 20.92
CA GLU A 162 -16.77 -31.03 22.03
C GLU A 162 -17.58 -29.80 21.58
N ARG A 163 -17.20 -29.16 20.47
CA ARG A 163 -17.84 -27.95 19.92
C ARG A 163 -18.12 -28.07 18.42
N ALA A 164 -19.02 -28.99 18.05
CA ALA A 164 -19.34 -29.28 16.65
C ALA A 164 -19.83 -28.06 15.86
N ASP A 165 -20.51 -27.11 16.51
CA ASP A 165 -21.09 -25.92 15.87
C ASP A 165 -20.18 -24.69 15.89
N SER A 166 -18.88 -24.87 16.15
CA SER A 166 -17.92 -23.76 16.29
C SER A 166 -16.70 -23.91 15.39
N ALA A 167 -16.27 -22.81 14.77
CA ALA A 167 -14.94 -22.70 14.20
C ALA A 167 -13.91 -22.43 15.32
N LEU A 168 -12.84 -23.20 15.36
CA LEU A 168 -11.78 -23.07 16.35
C LEU A 168 -10.57 -22.36 15.73
N THR A 169 -9.93 -21.46 16.48
CA THR A 169 -8.72 -20.75 16.03
C THR A 169 -7.69 -20.62 17.16
N MET A 170 -6.40 -20.65 16.83
CA MET A 170 -5.32 -20.30 17.76
C MET A 170 -5.21 -18.78 17.98
N ARG A 171 -5.58 -18.00 16.97
CA ARG A 171 -5.50 -16.54 16.96
C ARG A 171 -6.83 -15.96 16.49
N GLY A 172 -7.46 -15.17 17.34
CA GLY A 172 -8.70 -14.47 17.04
C GLY A 172 -8.63 -13.03 17.53
N HIS A 173 -9.38 -12.15 16.90
CA HIS A 173 -9.55 -10.77 17.36
C HIS A 173 -11.01 -10.56 17.74
N LYS A 174 -11.27 -10.04 18.95
CA LYS A 174 -12.61 -9.64 19.35
C LYS A 174 -12.93 -8.33 18.65
N LEU A 175 -13.75 -8.39 17.59
CA LEU A 175 -14.28 -7.18 16.99
C LEU A 175 -15.09 -6.43 18.06
N PRO A 176 -14.90 -5.11 18.24
CA PRO A 176 -15.78 -4.31 19.07
C PRO A 176 -17.22 -4.51 18.61
N ALA A 177 -18.17 -4.58 19.54
CA ALA A 177 -19.58 -4.63 19.19
C ALA A 177 -19.90 -3.35 18.39
N VAL A 178 -20.02 -3.50 17.07
CA VAL A 178 -20.61 -2.46 16.24
C VAL A 178 -22.04 -2.33 16.74
N ALA A 179 -22.44 -1.13 17.16
CA ALA A 179 -23.83 -0.84 17.50
C ALA A 179 -24.70 -1.26 16.31
N SER A 180 -25.37 -2.40 16.44
CA SER A 180 -26.22 -2.94 15.40
C SER A 180 -27.39 -1.98 15.24
N ALA A 181 -27.42 -1.21 14.15
CA ALA A 181 -28.68 -0.83 13.56
C ALA A 181 -29.38 -2.15 13.18
N ARG A 182 -30.30 -2.60 14.03
CA ARG A 182 -31.21 -3.70 13.70
C ARG A 182 -32.08 -3.22 12.53
N GLN A 183 -31.70 -3.54 11.31
CA GLN A 183 -32.68 -3.68 10.24
C GLN A 183 -33.19 -5.12 10.30
N GLU A 184 -34.49 -5.25 10.57
CA GLU A 184 -35.20 -6.51 10.43
C GLU A 184 -35.05 -7.06 9.00
N PRO A 185 -35.03 -8.39 8.81
CA PRO A 185 -34.97 -8.98 7.49
C PRO A 185 -36.28 -8.71 6.74
N GLY A 186 -36.26 -7.69 5.88
CA GLY A 186 -37.34 -7.40 4.94
C GLY A 186 -37.52 -8.56 3.95
N ARG A 187 -38.79 -8.97 3.75
CA ARG A 187 -39.22 -9.93 2.72
C ARG A 187 -38.54 -9.63 1.36
N PRO A 188 -37.95 -10.63 0.68
CA PRO A 188 -37.46 -10.43 -0.68
C PRO A 188 -38.64 -10.16 -1.62
N GLN A 189 -38.62 -9.01 -2.30
CA GLN A 189 -39.52 -8.75 -3.42
C GLN A 189 -39.09 -9.58 -4.63
N PRO A 190 -40.03 -10.15 -5.41
CA PRO A 190 -39.69 -10.94 -6.58
C PRO A 190 -39.13 -10.04 -7.69
N LEU A 191 -37.91 -10.35 -8.16
CA LEU A 191 -37.35 -9.74 -9.36
C LEU A 191 -38.22 -10.09 -10.57
N LYS A 192 -38.75 -9.05 -11.22
CA LYS A 192 -39.39 -9.15 -12.53
C LYS A 192 -38.33 -9.47 -13.59
N THR A 193 -38.31 -10.70 -14.07
CA THR A 193 -37.64 -11.08 -15.31
C THR A 193 -38.37 -10.44 -16.48
N ARG A 194 -37.69 -9.54 -17.21
CA ARG A 194 -38.11 -9.12 -18.55
C ARG A 194 -37.18 -9.83 -19.54
N ALA A 195 -37.72 -10.86 -20.18
CA ALA A 195 -37.15 -11.42 -21.40
C ALA A 195 -37.35 -10.38 -22.53
N ALA A 196 -36.27 -9.96 -23.15
CA ALA A 196 -36.30 -9.32 -24.46
C ALA A 196 -35.21 -10.02 -25.30
N ALA A 197 -35.68 -10.90 -26.17
CA ALA A 197 -34.89 -11.40 -27.29
C ALA A 197 -34.69 -10.23 -28.27
N ALA A 198 -33.45 -9.92 -28.56
CA ALA A 198 -33.07 -9.12 -29.71
C ALA A 198 -31.90 -9.84 -30.38
N GLU A 199 -32.18 -10.46 -31.52
CA GLU A 199 -31.18 -10.88 -32.49
C GLU A 199 -30.41 -9.64 -32.95
N VAL A 200 -29.09 -9.67 -32.84
CA VAL A 200 -28.20 -8.69 -33.48
C VAL A 200 -27.15 -9.48 -34.23
N GLU A 201 -27.08 -9.19 -35.53
CA GLU A 201 -26.19 -9.78 -36.52
C GLU A 201 -24.72 -9.75 -36.09
N ALA A 202 -24.01 -10.81 -36.47
CA ALA A 202 -22.59 -11.00 -36.21
C ALA A 202 -21.74 -10.11 -37.13
N ASP A 203 -21.38 -8.92 -36.64
CA ASP A 203 -20.25 -8.17 -37.18
C ASP A 203 -18.94 -8.73 -36.61
N VAL A 204 -18.03 -9.07 -37.53
CA VAL A 204 -16.69 -9.61 -37.26
C VAL A 204 -15.82 -8.50 -36.65
N ILE A 205 -15.66 -8.54 -35.32
CA ILE A 205 -14.68 -7.70 -34.59
C ILE A 205 -13.34 -8.45 -34.49
N PRO A 206 -12.20 -7.84 -34.86
CA PRO A 206 -10.90 -8.50 -34.79
C PRO A 206 -10.50 -8.84 -33.35
N ARG A 207 -9.95 -10.04 -33.14
CA ARG A 207 -9.46 -10.52 -31.83
C ARG A 207 -8.39 -9.58 -31.28
N SER A 208 -8.70 -8.81 -30.23
CA SER A 208 -7.68 -8.22 -29.35
C SER A 208 -7.08 -9.30 -28.47
N SER A 209 -5.76 -9.24 -28.32
CA SER A 209 -4.94 -10.14 -27.51
C SER A 209 -5.13 -9.86 -26.01
N ASP A 210 -6.20 -10.36 -25.39
CA ASP A 210 -6.46 -10.15 -23.96
C ASP A 210 -5.98 -11.33 -23.10
N GLN A 211 -4.66 -11.43 -22.91
CA GLN A 211 -4.11 -12.00 -21.66
C GLN A 211 -4.25 -10.96 -20.54
N PRO A 212 -4.51 -11.35 -19.27
CA PRO A 212 -4.42 -10.41 -18.16
C PRO A 212 -2.96 -9.96 -18.00
N LEU A 213 -2.62 -8.83 -18.60
CA LEU A 213 -1.30 -8.22 -18.60
C LEU A 213 -0.87 -7.98 -17.14
N ASN A 214 0.22 -8.63 -16.73
CA ASN A 214 0.79 -8.46 -15.40
C ASN A 214 1.39 -7.05 -15.30
N LEU A 215 0.68 -6.13 -14.63
CA LEU A 215 1.11 -4.74 -14.48
C LEU A 215 2.55 -4.62 -13.94
N ASN A 216 2.97 -5.51 -13.03
CA ASN A 216 4.29 -5.44 -12.38
C ASN A 216 5.47 -5.59 -13.35
N LEU A 217 5.24 -6.19 -14.52
CA LEU A 217 6.26 -6.40 -15.55
C LEU A 217 6.24 -5.31 -16.63
N LEU A 218 5.30 -4.36 -16.53
CA LEU A 218 5.17 -3.27 -17.47
C LEU A 218 6.07 -2.10 -17.07
N SER A 219 6.46 -1.35 -18.09
CA SER A 219 7.00 -0.01 -17.89
C SER A 219 5.92 0.89 -17.28
N TYR A 220 6.35 2.03 -16.72
CA TYR A 220 5.44 3.04 -16.20
C TYR A 220 4.43 3.48 -17.27
N SER A 221 4.89 3.70 -18.49
CA SER A 221 4.03 4.16 -19.58
C SER A 221 2.94 3.17 -19.95
N ALA A 222 3.29 1.88 -20.05
CA ALA A 222 2.33 0.84 -20.36
C ALA A 222 1.33 0.62 -19.21
N GLN A 223 1.77 0.75 -17.95
CA GLN A 223 0.84 0.77 -16.81
C GLN A 223 -0.09 1.98 -16.88
N TYR A 224 0.44 3.16 -17.17
CA TYR A 224 -0.31 4.42 -17.24
C TYR A 224 -1.44 4.30 -18.27
N ASP A 225 -1.10 3.96 -19.52
CA ASP A 225 -2.07 3.93 -20.62
C ASP A 225 -3.21 2.94 -20.32
N ARG A 226 -2.90 1.81 -19.67
CA ARG A 226 -3.89 0.80 -19.26
C ARG A 226 -4.75 1.23 -18.06
N LEU A 227 -4.17 1.91 -17.08
CA LEU A 227 -4.93 2.36 -15.91
C LEU A 227 -5.91 3.47 -16.27
N PHE A 228 -5.48 4.42 -17.11
CA PHE A 228 -6.29 5.55 -17.54
C PHE A 228 -7.24 5.24 -18.71
N SER A 229 -7.18 4.06 -19.32
CA SER A 229 -8.15 3.61 -20.32
C SER A 229 -9.46 3.07 -19.73
N GLN A 230 -9.55 2.95 -18.41
CA GLN A 230 -10.71 2.38 -17.69
C GLN A 230 -11.02 3.19 -16.42
N PRO A 231 -12.21 3.04 -15.81
CA PRO A 231 -12.52 3.71 -14.55
C PRO A 231 -11.52 3.34 -13.44
N ILE A 232 -10.96 4.36 -12.78
CA ILE A 232 -9.92 4.19 -11.75
C ILE A 232 -10.57 3.89 -10.39
N ASP A 233 -10.13 2.81 -9.75
CA ASP A 233 -10.41 2.50 -8.34
C ASP A 233 -9.18 2.83 -7.48
N ALA A 234 -9.04 4.12 -7.13
CA ALA A 234 -7.87 4.62 -6.40
C ALA A 234 -7.71 4.00 -4.99
N LYS A 235 -8.66 3.22 -4.48
CA LYS A 235 -8.53 2.54 -3.18
C LYS A 235 -7.77 1.22 -3.27
N LYS A 236 -7.64 0.63 -4.47
CA LYS A 236 -6.94 -0.64 -4.66
C LYS A 236 -5.46 -0.39 -4.94
N PRO A 237 -4.54 -0.98 -4.18
CA PRO A 237 -3.11 -0.84 -4.45
C PRO A 237 -2.79 -1.23 -5.90
N VAL A 238 -2.02 -0.37 -6.56
CA VAL A 238 -1.44 -0.67 -7.88
C VAL A 238 -0.04 -1.22 -7.66
N PRO A 239 0.36 -2.29 -8.37
CA PRO A 239 1.72 -2.78 -8.27
C PRO A 239 2.74 -1.83 -8.89
N LYS A 240 3.92 -1.76 -8.27
CA LYS A 240 5.01 -0.90 -8.71
C LYS A 240 5.50 -1.32 -10.12
N PRO A 241 5.80 -0.36 -11.02
CA PRO A 241 6.36 -0.65 -12.35
C PRO A 241 7.69 -1.39 -12.30
N SER A 242 7.97 -2.18 -13.35
CA SER A 242 9.29 -2.80 -13.51
C SER A 242 10.33 -1.75 -13.88
N LYS A 243 11.41 -1.70 -13.10
CA LYS A 243 12.55 -0.80 -13.37
C LYS A 243 13.24 -1.18 -14.68
N GLU A 244 13.34 -2.48 -14.95
CA GLU A 244 13.96 -3.04 -16.14
C GLU A 244 13.13 -2.70 -17.39
N ALA A 245 11.82 -2.94 -17.36
CA ALA A 245 10.93 -2.58 -18.47
C ALA A 245 10.90 -1.07 -18.72
N GLN A 246 11.00 -0.26 -17.66
CA GLN A 246 11.12 1.20 -17.80
C GLN A 246 12.44 1.64 -18.42
N GLN A 247 13.54 0.93 -18.15
CA GLN A 247 14.85 1.23 -18.75
C GLN A 247 14.91 0.89 -20.24
N GLU A 248 14.15 -0.13 -20.67
CA GLU A 248 14.08 -0.58 -22.06
C GLU A 248 13.12 0.23 -22.93
N GLU A 249 12.32 1.12 -22.33
CA GLU A 249 11.36 1.95 -23.07
C GLU A 249 12.08 3.02 -23.91
N GLU A 250 11.71 3.10 -25.20
CA GLU A 250 12.39 3.94 -26.20
C GLU A 250 12.43 5.43 -25.81
N ASP A 251 11.35 5.95 -25.23
CA ASP A 251 11.22 7.34 -24.82
C ASP A 251 11.74 7.63 -23.40
N ALA A 252 12.18 6.61 -22.66
CA ALA A 252 12.62 6.78 -21.28
C ALA A 252 13.98 7.48 -21.21
N LYS A 253 14.03 8.57 -20.43
CA LYS A 253 15.23 9.37 -20.23
C LYS A 253 15.77 9.14 -18.84
N LYS A 254 17.06 8.84 -18.75
CA LYS A 254 17.78 8.73 -17.48
C LYS A 254 17.83 10.11 -16.80
N VAL A 255 17.40 10.16 -15.54
CA VAL A 255 17.52 11.39 -14.75
C VAL A 255 18.99 11.63 -14.42
N LEU A 256 19.41 12.89 -14.48
CA LEU A 256 20.81 13.29 -14.33
C LEU A 256 21.40 12.75 -13.01
N LEU A 257 22.56 12.09 -13.10
CA LEU A 257 23.30 11.52 -11.96
C LEU A 257 22.50 10.52 -11.11
N SER A 258 21.53 9.80 -11.68
CA SER A 258 20.81 8.73 -10.99
C SER A 258 20.65 7.48 -11.86
N ASP A 259 20.13 6.40 -11.29
CA ASP A 259 19.72 5.15 -11.95
C ASP A 259 18.24 5.15 -12.38
N VAL A 260 17.51 6.23 -12.09
CA VAL A 260 16.08 6.37 -12.42
C VAL A 260 15.91 6.76 -13.89
N HIS A 261 15.03 6.04 -14.59
CA HIS A 261 14.61 6.36 -15.96
C HIS A 261 13.17 6.86 -15.91
N SER A 262 12.88 7.96 -16.60
CA SER A 262 11.57 8.61 -16.57
C SER A 262 11.02 8.84 -17.97
N THR A 263 9.73 8.62 -18.16
CA THR A 263 8.97 8.99 -19.35
C THR A 263 7.93 10.05 -18.97
N GLN A 264 8.02 11.23 -19.58
CA GLN A 264 7.05 12.30 -19.34
C GLN A 264 5.70 11.96 -19.99
N LYS A 265 4.64 11.79 -19.19
CA LYS A 265 3.27 11.59 -19.69
C LYS A 265 2.49 12.91 -19.77
N THR A 266 2.76 13.84 -18.87
CA THR A 266 2.15 15.16 -18.88
C THR A 266 3.12 16.23 -19.41
N ARG A 267 2.62 17.14 -20.25
CA ARG A 267 3.35 18.36 -20.59
C ARG A 267 3.16 19.39 -19.47
N LEU A 268 4.27 19.86 -18.90
CA LEU A 268 4.25 20.77 -17.74
C LEU A 268 3.65 22.15 -18.07
N PHE A 269 4.02 22.75 -19.20
CA PHE A 269 3.69 24.16 -19.47
C PHE A 269 2.97 24.40 -20.80
N THR A 270 3.40 23.71 -21.87
CA THR A 270 2.93 23.99 -23.23
C THR A 270 1.94 22.94 -23.72
N LYS A 271 1.04 23.33 -24.61
CA LYS A 271 0.09 22.43 -25.31
C LYS A 271 -0.77 21.57 -24.34
N ARG A 272 -1.19 22.17 -23.22
CA ARG A 272 -2.15 21.65 -22.22
C ARG A 272 -3.29 22.65 -22.01
N SER A 273 -4.44 22.18 -21.54
CA SER A 273 -5.51 23.04 -21.01
C SER A 273 -5.17 23.49 -19.59
N TRP A 274 -5.33 24.78 -19.30
CA TRP A 274 -5.08 25.36 -17.97
C TRP A 274 -6.40 25.61 -17.24
N GLU A 275 -6.62 24.93 -16.12
CA GLU A 275 -7.76 25.20 -15.24
C GLU A 275 -7.59 26.51 -14.47
N PRO A 276 -8.68 27.14 -13.98
CA PRO A 276 -8.56 28.31 -13.10
C PRO A 276 -7.67 28.07 -11.88
N THR A 277 -7.74 26.86 -11.30
CA THR A 277 -6.89 26.44 -10.16
C THR A 277 -5.42 26.43 -10.54
N ASP A 278 -5.05 25.88 -11.70
CA ASP A 278 -3.67 25.87 -12.19
C ASP A 278 -3.11 27.29 -12.31
N LYS A 279 -3.91 28.21 -12.90
CA LYS A 279 -3.52 29.62 -13.06
C LYS A 279 -3.35 30.31 -11.71
N ALA A 280 -4.21 30.03 -10.75
CA ALA A 280 -4.11 30.57 -9.40
C ALA A 280 -2.83 30.08 -8.69
N TYR A 281 -2.52 28.78 -8.79
CA TYR A 281 -1.29 28.23 -8.22
C TYR A 281 -0.04 28.78 -8.87
N VAL A 282 0.03 28.86 -10.20
CA VAL A 282 1.16 29.48 -10.90
C VAL A 282 1.31 30.95 -10.50
N GLY A 283 0.21 31.72 -10.49
CA GLY A 283 0.24 33.13 -10.10
C GLY A 283 0.73 33.32 -8.67
N PHE A 284 0.24 32.52 -7.72
CA PHE A 284 0.68 32.56 -6.33
C PHE A 284 2.15 32.16 -6.17
N MET A 285 2.60 31.09 -6.85
CA MET A 285 4.00 30.68 -6.83
C MET A 285 4.90 31.77 -7.41
N LEU A 286 4.57 32.34 -8.57
CA LEU A 286 5.35 33.44 -9.16
C LEU A 286 5.41 34.66 -8.24
N PHE A 287 4.29 34.99 -7.58
CA PHE A 287 4.26 36.08 -6.61
C PHE A 287 5.19 35.82 -5.42
N VAL A 288 5.10 34.65 -4.79
CA VAL A 288 5.95 34.28 -3.64
C VAL A 288 7.43 34.26 -4.04
N HIS A 289 7.78 33.63 -5.16
CA HIS A 289 9.18 33.58 -5.62
C HIS A 289 9.69 34.96 -6.06
N GLY A 290 8.84 35.78 -6.67
CA GLY A 290 9.16 37.16 -7.02
C GLY A 290 9.47 38.01 -5.79
N LEU A 291 8.67 37.88 -4.71
CA LEU A 291 8.95 38.55 -3.44
C LEU A 291 10.26 38.08 -2.80
N CYS A 292 10.69 36.83 -3.01
CA CYS A 292 11.98 36.35 -2.50
C CYS A 292 13.17 37.15 -3.07
N LEU A 293 13.04 37.72 -4.27
CA LEU A 293 14.08 38.57 -4.87
C LEU A 293 14.34 39.86 -4.06
N LEU A 294 13.41 40.25 -3.18
CA LEU A 294 13.58 41.38 -2.28
C LEU A 294 14.36 41.04 -0.99
N ALA A 295 14.66 39.76 -0.74
CA ALA A 295 15.32 39.32 0.48
C ALA A 295 16.69 40.00 0.72
N PRO A 296 17.60 40.14 -0.28
CA PRO A 296 18.88 40.82 -0.06
C PRO A 296 18.72 42.29 0.35
N PHE A 297 17.71 42.97 -0.17
CA PHE A 297 17.45 44.40 0.11
C PHE A 297 16.74 44.64 1.43
N THR A 298 16.19 43.60 2.04
CA THR A 298 15.44 43.65 3.30
C THR A 298 16.12 42.84 4.41
N PHE A 299 17.39 42.47 4.20
CA PHE A 299 18.14 41.67 5.15
C PHE A 299 18.34 42.40 6.48
N SER A 300 18.10 41.67 7.57
CA SER A 300 18.57 41.99 8.91
C SER A 300 18.67 40.71 9.71
N TRP A 301 19.47 40.71 10.78
CA TRP A 301 19.55 39.56 11.69
C TRP A 301 18.19 39.22 12.33
N ALA A 302 17.35 40.24 12.59
CA ALA A 302 15.99 40.04 13.09
C ALA A 302 15.11 39.30 12.06
N ASN A 303 15.20 39.67 10.78
CA ASN A 303 14.44 39.03 9.71
C ASN A 303 14.93 37.60 9.42
N LEU A 304 16.23 37.36 9.52
CA LEU A 304 16.79 36.01 9.46
C LEU A 304 16.29 35.16 10.63
N GLY A 305 16.24 35.72 11.84
CA GLY A 305 15.66 35.07 13.01
C GLY A 305 14.17 34.74 12.83
N LEU A 306 13.38 35.69 12.31
CA LEU A 306 11.97 35.47 11.95
C LEU A 306 11.82 34.33 10.96
N PHE A 307 12.62 34.30 9.89
CA PHE A 307 12.65 33.20 8.93
C PHE A 307 12.98 31.87 9.62
N ALA A 308 14.04 31.80 10.43
CA ALA A 308 14.47 30.56 11.07
C ALA A 308 13.41 29.99 12.03
N VAL A 309 12.80 30.86 12.86
CA VAL A 309 11.73 30.47 13.79
C VAL A 309 10.49 30.02 13.03
N SER A 310 10.05 30.81 12.05
CA SER A 310 8.86 30.45 11.25
C SER A 310 9.08 29.18 10.43
N TYR A 311 10.28 28.97 9.89
CA TYR A 311 10.68 27.73 9.21
C TYR A 311 10.62 26.50 10.13
N PHE A 312 11.12 26.61 11.37
CA PHE A 312 11.01 25.52 12.34
C PHE A 312 9.54 25.24 12.70
N ILE A 313 8.74 26.29 12.95
CA ILE A 313 7.32 26.15 13.28
C ILE A 313 6.56 25.49 12.13
N THR A 314 6.66 26.01 10.91
CA THR A 314 5.86 25.51 9.79
C THR A 314 6.41 24.21 9.22
N GLY A 315 7.74 24.08 9.12
CA GLY A 315 8.41 22.90 8.57
C GLY A 315 8.47 21.75 9.58
N CYS A 316 9.20 21.93 10.68
CA CYS A 316 9.41 20.88 11.67
C CYS A 316 8.09 20.53 12.39
N LEU A 317 7.47 21.48 13.09
CA LEU A 317 6.28 21.20 13.89
C LEU A 317 5.03 20.96 13.02
N GLY A 318 4.85 21.79 11.99
CA GLY A 318 3.69 21.74 11.11
C GLY A 318 3.70 20.57 10.13
N ILE A 319 4.62 20.59 9.17
CA ILE A 319 4.65 19.59 8.10
C ILE A 319 5.14 18.24 8.62
N THR A 320 6.36 18.18 9.16
CA THR A 320 6.98 16.86 9.44
C THR A 320 6.39 16.17 10.67
N LEU A 321 6.20 16.90 11.78
CA LEU A 321 5.69 16.33 13.02
C LEU A 321 4.18 16.10 12.93
N SER A 322 3.41 17.12 12.54
CA SER A 322 1.94 17.04 12.50
C SER A 322 1.42 16.38 11.23
N PHE A 323 1.48 17.08 10.09
CA PHE A 323 0.85 16.62 8.84
C PHE A 323 1.34 15.23 8.43
N HIS A 324 2.65 15.02 8.49
CA HIS A 324 3.25 13.76 8.09
C HIS A 324 3.12 12.66 9.16
N ARG A 325 3.86 12.76 10.26
CA ARG A 325 3.98 11.64 11.22
C ARG A 325 2.73 11.46 12.09
N GLN A 326 2.09 12.54 12.52
CA GLN A 326 0.95 12.48 13.44
C GLN A 326 -0.37 12.14 12.73
N ILE A 327 -0.78 12.93 11.75
CA ILE A 327 -2.13 12.80 11.17
C ILE A 327 -2.16 11.90 9.94
N SER A 328 -1.10 11.83 9.12
CA SER A 328 -1.07 10.92 7.98
C SER A 328 -0.77 9.48 8.42
N HIS A 329 0.31 9.28 9.18
CA HIS A 329 0.80 7.95 9.56
C HIS A 329 0.38 7.46 10.94
N ARG A 330 -0.14 8.36 11.80
CA ARG A 330 -0.54 8.03 13.17
C ARG A 330 0.58 7.33 13.93
N SER A 331 1.80 7.83 13.78
CA SER A 331 3.00 7.25 14.36
C SER A 331 3.08 7.46 15.88
N PHE A 332 2.31 8.41 16.40
CA PHE A 332 2.12 8.69 17.83
C PHE A 332 0.80 9.44 18.04
N GLN A 333 0.42 9.66 19.30
CA GLN A 333 -0.79 10.39 19.69
C GLN A 333 -0.42 11.49 20.69
N THR A 334 -1.14 12.62 20.65
CA THR A 334 -1.04 13.69 21.65
C THR A 334 -2.42 14.10 22.14
N PRO A 335 -2.55 14.82 23.27
CA PRO A 335 -3.79 15.50 23.62
C PRO A 335 -4.30 16.39 22.47
N LYS A 336 -5.62 16.49 22.30
CA LYS A 336 -6.22 17.15 21.15
C LYS A 336 -5.85 18.63 21.00
N TRP A 337 -5.69 19.35 22.11
CA TRP A 337 -5.24 20.75 22.06
C TRP A 337 -3.84 20.87 21.41
N LEU A 338 -2.93 19.93 21.69
CA LEU A 338 -1.59 19.91 21.13
C LEU A 338 -1.61 19.44 19.67
N GLU A 339 -2.39 18.40 19.37
CA GLU A 339 -2.60 17.92 17.98
C GLU A 339 -3.09 19.07 17.08
N TYR A 340 -4.10 19.82 17.52
CA TYR A 340 -4.65 20.94 16.77
C TYR A 340 -3.69 22.12 16.66
N ALA A 341 -2.95 22.45 17.73
CA ALA A 341 -1.92 23.49 17.69
C ALA A 341 -0.83 23.17 16.67
N LEU A 342 -0.31 21.94 16.69
CA LEU A 342 0.71 21.47 15.75
C LEU A 342 0.17 21.42 14.31
N ALA A 343 -1.08 20.98 14.12
CA ALA A 343 -1.71 20.98 12.80
C ALA A 343 -1.90 22.41 12.27
N TYR A 344 -2.22 23.37 13.13
CA TYR A 344 -2.32 24.77 12.74
C TYR A 344 -0.96 25.34 12.30
N CYS A 345 0.15 24.93 12.90
CA CYS A 345 1.48 25.24 12.38
C CYS A 345 1.68 24.75 10.94
N GLY A 346 1.11 23.60 10.58
CA GLY A 346 1.11 23.07 9.21
C GLY A 346 0.26 23.90 8.23
N VAL A 347 -0.89 24.42 8.68
CA VAL A 347 -1.72 25.35 7.89
C VAL A 347 -0.91 26.59 7.47
N LEU A 348 -0.08 27.11 8.38
CA LEU A 348 0.78 28.27 8.11
C LEU A 348 1.89 27.98 7.07
N ALA A 349 2.21 26.69 6.81
CA ALA A 349 3.18 26.29 5.78
C ALA A 349 2.65 26.50 4.34
N VAL A 350 1.34 26.72 4.17
CA VAL A 350 0.69 26.96 2.87
C VAL A 350 0.81 25.77 1.90
N GLN A 351 0.75 24.53 2.38
CA GLN A 351 0.86 23.33 1.52
C GLN A 351 -0.47 22.61 1.26
N GLY A 352 -1.59 23.28 1.50
CA GLY A 352 -2.94 22.70 1.47
C GLY A 352 -3.50 22.53 2.88
N ASP A 353 -4.81 22.28 2.97
CA ASP A 353 -5.44 22.02 4.25
C ASP A 353 -5.05 20.62 4.80
N PRO A 354 -5.17 20.36 6.12
CA PRO A 354 -4.72 19.11 6.72
C PRO A 354 -5.37 17.86 6.12
N ILE A 355 -6.63 17.95 5.67
CA ILE A 355 -7.36 16.82 5.08
C ILE A 355 -6.82 16.54 3.67
N GLU A 356 -6.68 17.57 2.84
CA GLU A 356 -6.10 17.44 1.50
C GLU A 356 -4.66 16.91 1.54
N TRP A 357 -3.82 17.47 2.42
CA TRP A 357 -2.41 17.07 2.52
C TRP A 357 -2.30 15.60 2.97
N ALA A 358 -2.99 15.23 4.05
CA ALA A 358 -2.96 13.86 4.55
C ALA A 358 -3.57 12.86 3.56
N SER A 359 -4.63 13.24 2.84
CA SER A 359 -5.23 12.41 1.80
C SER A 359 -4.23 12.13 0.69
N SER A 360 -3.63 13.18 0.14
CA SER A 360 -2.67 13.08 -0.96
C SER A 360 -1.46 12.26 -0.55
N HIS A 361 -0.96 12.46 0.68
CA HIS A 361 0.17 11.70 1.21
C HIS A 361 -0.14 10.21 1.42
N ARG A 362 -1.33 9.89 1.95
CA ARG A 362 -1.79 8.50 2.08
C ARG A 362 -1.96 7.81 0.72
N TYR A 363 -2.41 8.53 -0.32
CA TYR A 363 -2.45 7.98 -1.67
C TYR A 363 -1.07 7.81 -2.28
N HIS A 364 -0.15 8.75 -2.04
CA HIS A 364 1.24 8.58 -2.42
C HIS A 364 1.81 7.29 -1.85
N HIS A 365 1.65 7.01 -0.56
CA HIS A 365 2.11 5.73 0.02
C HIS A 365 1.42 4.51 -0.57
N LEU A 366 0.11 4.58 -0.81
CA LEU A 366 -0.66 3.49 -1.41
C LEU A 366 -0.20 3.15 -2.84
N HIS A 367 0.21 4.18 -3.59
CA HIS A 367 0.47 4.11 -5.03
C HIS A 367 1.88 4.53 -5.42
N THR A 368 2.82 4.57 -4.48
CA THR A 368 4.16 5.14 -4.65
C THR A 368 4.82 4.67 -5.93
N ASP A 369 5.30 5.64 -6.71
CA ASP A 369 5.96 5.45 -8.00
C ASP A 369 5.12 4.68 -9.05
N THR A 370 3.81 4.58 -8.86
CA THR A 370 2.88 4.05 -9.89
C THR A 370 2.21 5.19 -10.64
N PRO A 371 1.50 4.93 -11.75
CA PRO A 371 0.74 5.97 -12.45
C PRO A 371 -0.33 6.69 -11.62
N LEU A 372 -0.77 6.10 -10.49
CA LEU A 372 -1.70 6.74 -9.57
C LEU A 372 -1.02 7.56 -8.47
N ASP A 373 0.33 7.57 -8.42
CA ASP A 373 1.07 8.49 -7.56
C ASP A 373 0.99 9.92 -8.15
N PRO A 374 0.46 10.90 -7.40
CA PRO A 374 0.39 12.28 -7.86
C PRO A 374 1.74 12.85 -8.31
N HIS A 375 2.83 12.44 -7.65
CA HIS A 375 4.16 12.99 -7.86
C HIS A 375 5.20 11.91 -8.19
N SER A 376 4.80 10.91 -8.97
CA SER A 376 5.71 9.84 -9.42
C SER A 376 7.00 10.39 -10.06
N PRO A 377 8.19 9.96 -9.61
CA PRO A 377 9.46 10.31 -10.23
C PRO A 377 9.63 9.71 -11.63
N TYR A 378 8.83 8.70 -12.01
CA TYR A 378 8.83 8.13 -13.37
C TYR A 378 8.32 9.10 -14.43
N GLU A 379 7.64 10.19 -14.07
CA GLU A 379 7.31 11.29 -14.99
C GLU A 379 8.36 12.40 -15.01
N GLY A 380 9.46 12.19 -14.29
CA GLY A 380 10.63 13.05 -14.30
C GLY A 380 10.78 13.87 -13.03
N PHE A 381 12.00 14.38 -12.86
CA PHE A 381 12.38 15.16 -11.68
C PHE A 381 11.48 16.39 -11.46
N TRP A 382 11.22 17.16 -12.51
CA TRP A 382 10.42 18.37 -12.40
C TRP A 382 8.93 18.10 -12.15
N TRP A 383 8.40 16.98 -12.64
CA TRP A 383 7.04 16.55 -12.31
C TRP A 383 6.92 16.27 -10.81
N SER A 384 7.75 15.37 -10.29
CA SER A 384 7.75 14.99 -8.86
C SER A 384 8.10 16.16 -7.92
N HIS A 385 8.91 17.12 -8.37
CA HIS A 385 9.28 18.29 -7.58
C HIS A 385 8.12 19.29 -7.46
N MET A 386 7.61 19.80 -8.58
CA MET A 386 6.55 20.84 -8.56
C MET A 386 5.49 20.69 -9.64
N GLY A 387 5.76 19.94 -10.71
CA GLY A 387 4.88 19.86 -11.86
C GLY A 387 3.49 19.32 -11.56
N TRP A 388 3.39 18.35 -10.64
CA TRP A 388 2.12 17.79 -10.21
C TRP A 388 1.16 18.82 -9.59
N LEU A 389 1.70 19.84 -8.92
CA LEU A 389 0.90 20.95 -8.37
C LEU A 389 0.36 21.87 -9.46
N LEU A 390 1.03 21.94 -10.61
CA LEU A 390 0.65 22.83 -11.71
C LEU A 390 -0.38 22.20 -12.65
N ASP A 391 -0.79 20.96 -12.37
CA ASP A 391 -1.80 20.22 -13.11
C ASP A 391 -2.84 19.61 -12.16
N ASN A 392 -3.82 20.45 -11.76
CA ASN A 392 -4.88 20.05 -10.85
C ASN A 392 -5.70 18.88 -11.42
N LYS A 393 -6.02 18.93 -12.72
CA LYS A 393 -6.79 17.87 -13.38
C LYS A 393 -6.06 16.53 -13.31
N ALA A 394 -4.79 16.46 -13.73
CA ALA A 394 -4.03 15.21 -13.68
C ALA A 394 -3.88 14.68 -12.25
N THR A 395 -3.68 15.57 -11.27
CA THR A 395 -3.61 15.17 -9.86
C THR A 395 -4.93 14.60 -9.36
N LEU A 396 -6.07 15.22 -9.69
CA LEU A 396 -7.40 14.74 -9.29
C LEU A 396 -7.75 13.41 -9.98
N ASP A 397 -7.43 13.26 -11.26
CA ASP A 397 -7.66 12.03 -12.02
C ASP A 397 -6.91 10.82 -11.39
N ARG A 398 -5.78 11.03 -10.71
CA ARG A 398 -5.00 10.00 -10.02
C ARG A 398 -5.58 9.57 -8.66
N VAL A 399 -6.03 10.53 -7.85
CA VAL A 399 -6.45 10.28 -6.45
C VAL A 399 -7.96 10.05 -6.29
N GLY A 400 -8.75 10.31 -7.33
CA GLY A 400 -10.20 10.14 -7.32
C GLY A 400 -10.90 11.02 -6.27
N THR A 401 -11.90 10.48 -5.58
CA THR A 401 -12.77 11.23 -4.64
C THR A 401 -12.14 11.54 -3.27
N ARG A 402 -10.86 11.22 -3.06
CA ARG A 402 -10.11 11.49 -1.81
C ARG A 402 -10.72 10.91 -0.52
N GLY A 403 -11.36 9.74 -0.60
CA GLY A 403 -12.09 9.13 0.51
C GLY A 403 -11.26 8.37 1.56
N ASN A 404 -9.99 8.74 1.78
CA ASN A 404 -9.05 8.04 2.67
C ASN A 404 -8.73 8.80 3.97
N THR A 405 -9.49 9.85 4.32
CA THR A 405 -9.27 10.73 5.49
C THR A 405 -10.52 10.94 6.35
N SER A 406 -11.43 9.95 6.37
CA SER A 406 -12.68 10.03 7.15
C SER A 406 -12.45 10.25 8.66
N ASP A 407 -11.30 9.86 9.19
CA ASP A 407 -10.86 10.14 10.56
C ASP A 407 -10.60 11.62 10.85
N LEU A 408 -10.14 12.38 9.85
CA LEU A 408 -9.94 13.84 9.97
C LEU A 408 -11.25 14.57 9.70
N GLU A 409 -12.03 14.12 8.71
CA GLU A 409 -13.33 14.69 8.38
C GLU A 409 -14.35 14.56 9.52
N ALA A 410 -14.21 13.55 10.38
CA ALA A 410 -15.03 13.40 11.58
C ALA A 410 -14.75 14.46 12.67
N GLN A 411 -13.69 15.25 12.55
CA GLN A 411 -13.28 16.23 13.56
C GLN A 411 -13.67 17.67 13.13
N PRO A 412 -14.42 18.43 13.97
CA PRO A 412 -14.85 19.78 13.62
C PRO A 412 -13.71 20.75 13.33
N PHE A 413 -12.56 20.60 14.00
CA PHE A 413 -11.39 21.44 13.78
C PHE A 413 -10.88 21.36 12.34
N TYR A 414 -10.66 20.14 11.82
CA TYR A 414 -10.13 19.96 10.47
C TYR A 414 -11.13 20.38 9.39
N THR A 415 -12.43 20.12 9.59
CA THR A 415 -13.45 20.58 8.65
C THR A 415 -13.63 22.10 8.66
N TRP A 416 -13.45 22.77 9.81
CA TRP A 416 -13.40 24.23 9.89
C TRP A 416 -12.18 24.80 9.15
N ILE A 417 -10.99 24.25 9.38
CA ILE A 417 -9.76 24.65 8.67
C ILE A 417 -9.94 24.49 7.17
N LYS A 418 -10.44 23.33 6.69
CA LYS A 418 -10.68 23.11 5.25
C LYS A 418 -11.58 24.17 4.62
N LYS A 419 -12.63 24.60 5.32
CA LYS A 419 -13.57 25.65 4.84
C LYS A 419 -12.99 27.06 4.89
N THR A 420 -12.01 27.31 5.75
CA THR A 420 -11.46 28.64 6.04
C THR A 420 -9.99 28.80 5.65
N TYR A 421 -9.40 27.79 5.01
CA TYR A 421 -7.97 27.67 4.75
C TYR A 421 -7.37 28.94 4.11
N THR A 422 -8.01 29.46 3.06
CA THR A 422 -7.56 30.69 2.38
C THR A 422 -7.52 31.90 3.32
N TRP A 423 -8.47 32.02 4.25
CA TRP A 423 -8.47 33.11 5.22
C TRP A 423 -7.31 33.02 6.21
N HIS A 424 -6.92 31.80 6.61
CA HIS A 424 -5.73 31.61 7.44
C HIS A 424 -4.45 32.01 6.70
N VAL A 425 -4.35 31.67 5.41
CA VAL A 425 -3.22 32.07 4.55
C VAL A 425 -3.14 33.60 4.41
N VAL A 426 -4.26 34.26 4.12
CA VAL A 426 -4.31 35.73 4.00
C VAL A 426 -4.01 36.40 5.35
N ALA A 427 -4.60 35.91 6.43
CA ALA A 427 -4.41 36.46 7.78
C ALA A 427 -2.95 36.40 8.24
N GLN A 428 -2.23 35.30 7.97
CA GLN A 428 -0.81 35.22 8.34
C GLN A 428 0.06 36.18 7.54
N LEU A 429 -0.19 36.34 6.23
CA LEU A 429 0.58 37.25 5.38
C LEU A 429 0.31 38.70 5.76
N ALA A 430 -0.95 39.03 6.04
CA ALA A 430 -1.33 40.33 6.57
C ALA A 430 -0.68 40.60 7.94
N ALA A 431 -0.70 39.64 8.86
CA ALA A 431 -0.07 39.79 10.17
C ALA A 431 1.45 40.01 10.06
N LEU A 432 2.14 39.26 9.21
CA LEU A 432 3.57 39.45 8.95
C LEU A 432 3.89 40.83 8.38
N PHE A 433 3.05 41.34 7.48
CA PHE A 433 3.19 42.68 6.93
C PHE A 433 2.89 43.77 7.97
N LEU A 434 1.83 43.62 8.77
CA LEU A 434 1.45 44.60 9.78
C LEU A 434 2.48 44.70 10.93
N LEU A 435 3.08 43.57 11.31
CA LEU A 435 4.04 43.51 12.42
C LEU A 435 5.47 43.82 12.00
N GLY A 436 5.88 43.42 10.79
CA GLY A 436 7.26 43.51 10.32
C GLY A 436 7.45 44.31 9.03
N GLY A 437 6.41 44.95 8.53
CA GLY A 437 6.41 45.63 7.24
C GLY A 437 6.70 44.70 6.07
N LEU A 438 7.16 45.28 4.97
CA LEU A 438 7.63 44.53 3.80
C LEU A 438 8.74 43.52 4.17
N PRO A 439 9.75 43.83 5.01
CA PRO A 439 10.76 42.86 5.41
C PRO A 439 10.18 41.62 6.14
N GLY A 440 9.20 41.82 7.04
CA GLY A 440 8.52 40.71 7.72
C GLY A 440 7.76 39.81 6.75
N LEU A 441 7.05 40.40 5.78
CA LEU A 441 6.36 39.67 4.72
C LEU A 441 7.33 38.92 3.81
N VAL A 442 8.47 39.51 3.45
CA VAL A 442 9.49 38.88 2.60
C VAL A 442 10.13 37.69 3.33
N TRP A 443 10.58 37.85 4.58
CA TRP A 443 11.35 36.82 5.28
C TRP A 443 10.48 35.76 5.97
N GLY A 444 9.50 36.18 6.77
CA GLY A 444 8.59 35.27 7.46
C GLY A 444 7.45 34.74 6.58
N GLY A 445 7.16 35.43 5.47
CA GLY A 445 6.17 35.04 4.48
C GLY A 445 6.82 34.38 3.28
N ALA A 446 7.17 35.16 2.26
CA ALA A 446 7.55 34.68 0.94
C ALA A 446 8.77 33.71 0.96
N LEU A 447 9.89 34.13 1.53
CA LEU A 447 11.12 33.34 1.58
C LEU A 447 10.91 32.06 2.38
N ARG A 448 10.25 32.13 3.53
CA ARG A 448 9.93 30.95 4.33
C ARG A 448 8.96 30.00 3.61
N ILE A 449 7.93 30.50 2.92
CA ILE A 449 7.02 29.68 2.11
C ILE A 449 7.80 28.96 1.00
N ALA A 450 8.55 29.70 0.18
CA ALA A 450 9.32 29.14 -0.93
C ALA A 450 10.36 28.11 -0.44
N TRP A 451 11.04 28.41 0.67
CA TRP A 451 12.02 27.51 1.28
C TRP A 451 11.39 26.20 1.74
N VAL A 452 10.28 26.28 2.49
CA VAL A 452 9.56 25.11 2.98
C VAL A 452 8.97 24.31 1.83
N TYR A 453 8.45 24.97 0.78
CA TYR A 453 8.01 24.32 -0.45
C TYR A 453 9.11 23.48 -1.07
N HIS A 454 10.23 24.09 -1.46
CA HIS A 454 11.30 23.37 -2.14
C HIS A 454 11.87 22.23 -1.31
N ILE A 455 12.01 22.40 0.01
CA ILE A 455 12.48 21.34 0.89
C ILE A 455 11.50 20.17 0.95
N THR A 456 10.20 20.43 1.09
CA THR A 456 9.19 19.35 1.04
C THR A 456 9.17 18.69 -0.33
N TRP A 457 9.26 19.46 -1.40
CA TRP A 457 9.30 18.96 -2.78
C TRP A 457 10.55 18.13 -3.08
N PHE A 458 11.69 18.43 -2.45
CA PHE A 458 12.88 17.58 -2.51
C PHE A 458 12.68 16.23 -1.82
N VAL A 459 11.76 16.09 -0.87
CA VAL A 459 11.39 14.78 -0.33
C VAL A 459 10.77 13.93 -1.45
N ASN A 460 9.80 14.47 -2.19
CA ASN A 460 9.13 13.77 -3.29
C ASN A 460 10.06 13.49 -4.48
N SER A 461 10.95 14.44 -4.79
CA SER A 461 11.81 14.37 -5.99
C SER A 461 13.20 13.83 -5.67
N ALA A 462 14.03 14.60 -4.97
CA ALA A 462 15.41 14.22 -4.69
C ALA A 462 15.51 12.93 -3.87
N SER A 463 14.58 12.67 -2.94
CA SER A 463 14.58 11.43 -2.15
C SER A 463 13.93 10.24 -2.86
N HIS A 464 13.46 10.41 -4.10
CA HIS A 464 13.09 9.30 -4.99
C HIS A 464 14.07 9.13 -6.17
N VAL A 465 15.07 10.01 -6.30
CA VAL A 465 16.01 10.00 -7.42
C VAL A 465 17.44 9.77 -6.96
N TRP A 466 17.87 10.42 -5.87
CA TRP A 466 19.26 10.35 -5.40
C TRP A 466 19.35 9.88 -3.95
N GLY A 467 20.45 9.19 -3.65
CA GLY A 467 20.75 8.69 -2.30
C GLY A 467 20.85 7.18 -2.24
N ARG A 468 20.67 6.62 -1.05
CA ARG A 468 20.89 5.19 -0.78
C ARG A 468 19.61 4.46 -0.44
N GLN A 469 19.37 3.30 -1.07
CA GLN A 469 18.36 2.36 -0.62
C GLN A 469 18.99 1.42 0.41
N THR A 470 18.52 1.49 1.66
CA THR A 470 18.96 0.61 2.76
C THR A 470 18.01 -0.58 2.91
N TYR A 471 16.73 -0.35 2.63
CA TYR A 471 15.67 -1.35 2.69
C TYR A 471 15.05 -1.57 1.31
N ASN A 472 14.71 -2.81 1.02
CA ASN A 472 14.04 -3.25 -0.19
C ASN A 472 12.53 -3.01 -0.09
N THR A 473 12.13 -1.77 -0.40
CA THR A 473 10.73 -1.30 -0.42
C THR A 473 10.04 -1.61 -1.76
N GLY A 474 10.81 -1.96 -2.80
CA GLY A 474 10.33 -2.15 -4.17
C GLY A 474 10.03 -0.85 -4.94
N ASP A 475 10.16 0.31 -4.30
CA ASP A 475 10.04 1.63 -4.92
C ASP A 475 11.42 2.29 -5.17
N LEU A 476 11.40 3.56 -5.50
CA LEU A 476 12.52 4.44 -5.75
C LEU A 476 12.87 5.32 -4.53
N SER A 477 12.22 5.15 -3.38
CA SER A 477 12.58 5.91 -2.17
C SER A 477 14.05 5.67 -1.80
N ARG A 478 14.76 6.74 -1.43
CA ARG A 478 16.20 6.78 -1.13
C ARG A 478 16.45 7.64 0.10
N ASN A 479 17.42 7.22 0.90
CA ASN A 479 17.94 8.02 2.02
C ASN A 479 18.90 9.09 1.49
N ASN A 480 18.59 10.35 1.77
CA ASN A 480 19.32 11.53 1.35
C ASN A 480 19.61 12.44 2.56
N TRP A 481 20.89 12.54 2.93
CA TRP A 481 21.30 13.18 4.18
C TRP A 481 21.08 14.70 4.18
N TRP A 482 21.27 15.39 3.06
CA TRP A 482 21.11 16.85 3.01
C TRP A 482 19.62 17.21 3.02
N VAL A 483 18.77 16.41 2.37
CA VAL A 483 17.31 16.52 2.53
C VAL A 483 16.94 16.24 3.98
N ALA A 484 17.57 15.27 4.66
CA ALA A 484 17.26 15.01 6.06
C ALA A 484 17.61 16.18 6.97
N VAL A 485 18.70 16.91 6.73
CA VAL A 485 19.05 18.11 7.49
C VAL A 485 18.04 19.23 7.25
N LEU A 486 17.72 19.52 5.99
CA LEU A 486 16.80 20.60 5.62
C LEU A 486 15.33 20.27 5.93
N ALA A 487 14.92 19.02 5.78
CA ALA A 487 13.55 18.58 6.01
C ALA A 487 13.40 17.91 7.39
N PHE A 488 14.22 18.27 8.38
CA PHE A 488 14.06 17.82 9.77
C PHE A 488 13.93 16.28 9.96
N GLY A 489 14.60 15.50 9.12
CA GLY A 489 14.66 14.04 9.17
C GLY A 489 13.91 13.34 8.04
N GLU A 490 13.11 14.06 7.25
CA GLU A 490 12.28 13.48 6.18
C GLU A 490 13.08 12.94 4.98
N GLY A 491 14.34 13.36 4.84
CA GLY A 491 15.25 12.81 3.83
C GLY A 491 15.72 11.38 4.12
N TRP A 492 15.46 10.81 5.30
CA TRP A 492 15.62 9.36 5.53
C TRP A 492 14.45 8.60 4.90
N HIS A 493 14.21 8.85 3.62
CA HIS A 493 12.95 8.55 2.96
C HIS A 493 12.78 7.06 2.67
N ASN A 494 13.86 6.35 2.34
CA ASN A 494 13.80 4.89 2.20
C ASN A 494 13.55 4.18 3.53
N ASN A 495 14.07 4.72 4.65
CA ASN A 495 13.72 4.21 5.98
C ASN A 495 12.22 4.41 6.26
N HIS A 496 11.70 5.58 5.88
CA HIS A 496 10.29 5.94 6.05
C HIS A 496 9.37 5.03 5.23
N HIS A 497 9.62 4.85 3.93
CA HIS A 497 8.85 3.94 3.06
C HIS A 497 8.93 2.48 3.52
N ALA A 498 10.02 2.06 4.15
CA ALA A 498 10.12 0.72 4.74
C ALA A 498 9.24 0.55 6.00
N PHE A 499 9.06 1.61 6.78
CA PHE A 499 8.35 1.60 8.06
C PHE A 499 7.47 2.84 8.23
N GLU A 500 6.48 2.99 7.36
CA GLU A 500 5.64 4.20 7.25
C GLU A 500 4.99 4.60 8.59
N PHE A 501 4.68 3.60 9.43
CA PHE A 501 4.09 3.80 10.75
C PHE A 501 5.06 4.35 11.81
N SER A 502 6.36 4.42 11.52
CA SER A 502 7.41 4.79 12.48
C SER A 502 7.34 6.28 12.82
N ALA A 503 7.54 6.63 14.09
CA ALA A 503 7.71 8.02 14.51
C ALA A 503 9.13 8.55 14.27
N ARG A 504 10.08 7.64 13.97
CA ARG A 504 11.50 7.93 13.77
C ARG A 504 11.91 7.48 12.37
N HIS A 505 12.41 8.40 11.55
CA HIS A 505 12.90 8.09 10.20
C HIS A 505 14.42 7.86 10.20
N GLY A 506 15.16 8.59 11.05
CA GLY A 506 16.60 8.36 11.23
C GLY A 506 16.91 7.13 12.09
N LEU A 507 16.92 5.94 11.50
CA LEU A 507 16.99 4.65 12.24
C LEU A 507 18.41 4.27 12.73
N LYS A 508 19.46 4.90 12.23
CA LYS A 508 20.84 4.76 12.76
C LYS A 508 21.18 5.93 13.69
N TRP A 509 22.18 5.76 14.56
CA TRP A 509 22.54 6.78 15.57
C TRP A 509 23.06 8.09 14.94
N TRP A 510 23.69 8.02 13.77
CA TRP A 510 24.23 9.18 13.04
C TRP A 510 23.20 9.83 12.09
N GLN A 511 22.01 9.24 11.93
CA GLN A 511 20.96 9.78 11.08
C GLN A 511 20.19 10.86 11.83
N LEU A 512 20.59 12.12 11.63
CA LEU A 512 19.98 13.28 12.27
C LEU A 512 18.50 13.39 11.90
N ASP A 513 17.63 13.41 12.92
CA ASP A 513 16.17 13.48 12.78
C ASP A 513 15.62 14.45 13.84
N PRO A 514 15.67 15.77 13.60
CA PRO A 514 15.19 16.78 14.54
C PRO A 514 13.73 16.58 14.94
N THR A 515 12.88 16.12 14.02
CA THR A 515 11.46 15.85 14.32
C THR A 515 11.31 14.70 15.31
N TRP A 516 12.12 13.64 15.19
CA TRP A 516 12.19 12.61 16.22
C TRP A 516 12.65 13.13 17.58
N MET A 517 13.58 14.09 17.61
CA MET A 517 14.01 14.72 18.87
C MET A 517 12.85 15.46 19.54
N VAL A 518 12.03 16.21 18.77
CA VAL A 518 10.82 16.88 19.29
C VAL A 518 9.80 15.87 19.79
N ILE A 519 9.55 14.78 19.04
CA ILE A 519 8.64 13.71 19.49
C ILE A 519 9.16 13.06 20.78
N SER A 520 10.47 12.84 20.89
CA SER A 520 11.10 12.28 22.08
C SER A 520 10.97 13.20 23.29
N PHE A 521 11.09 14.51 23.09
CA PHE A 521 10.84 15.52 24.12
C PHE A 521 9.37 15.51 24.57
N PHE A 522 8.40 15.51 23.64
CA PHE A 522 6.99 15.37 24.03
C PHE A 522 6.69 14.05 24.72
N LYS A 523 7.38 12.96 24.33
CA LYS A 523 7.26 11.66 24.99
C LYS A 523 7.77 11.71 26.43
N SER A 524 8.90 12.37 26.70
CA SER A 524 9.44 12.48 28.06
C SER A 524 8.56 13.34 28.98
N LEU A 525 7.81 14.28 28.41
CA LEU A 525 6.78 15.06 29.12
C LEU A 525 5.44 14.33 29.26
N GLY A 526 5.30 13.10 28.73
CA GLY A 526 4.04 12.36 28.74
C GLY A 526 2.97 12.89 27.75
N LEU A 527 3.32 13.86 26.92
CA LEU A 527 2.44 14.48 25.93
C LEU A 527 2.34 13.65 24.64
N ALA A 528 3.40 12.92 24.26
CA ALA A 528 3.36 11.98 23.14
C ALA A 528 3.24 10.53 23.65
N GLN A 529 2.16 9.86 23.26
CA GLN A 529 1.82 8.50 23.65
C GLN A 529 1.73 7.58 22.44
N ASN A 530 1.73 6.27 22.67
CA ASN A 530 1.63 5.24 21.61
C ASN A 530 2.63 5.46 20.46
N VAL A 531 3.85 5.89 20.80
CA VAL A 531 4.94 6.17 19.85
C VAL A 531 5.43 4.85 19.24
N LYS A 532 5.23 4.70 17.93
CA LYS A 532 5.56 3.48 17.18
C LYS A 532 6.97 3.53 16.60
N LEU A 533 7.67 2.41 16.67
CA LEU A 533 9.01 2.22 16.11
C LEU A 533 9.14 0.82 15.50
N PRO A 534 9.95 0.63 14.45
CA PRO A 534 10.19 -0.68 13.88
C PRO A 534 11.08 -1.53 14.80
N THR A 535 10.72 -2.79 14.95
CA THR A 535 11.54 -3.80 15.64
C THR A 535 12.76 -4.19 14.81
N ASP A 536 13.80 -4.73 15.44
CA ASP A 536 14.99 -5.21 14.72
C ASP A 536 14.65 -6.33 13.73
N LYS A 537 13.69 -7.19 14.06
CA LYS A 537 13.19 -8.23 13.15
C LYS A 537 12.52 -7.64 11.90
N GLN A 538 11.74 -6.57 12.05
CA GLN A 538 11.14 -5.86 10.91
C GLN A 538 12.20 -5.21 10.02
N LYS A 539 13.23 -4.59 10.63
CA LYS A 539 14.38 -4.02 9.91
C LYS A 539 15.12 -5.09 9.11
N ALA A 540 15.55 -6.17 9.77
CA ALA A 540 16.30 -7.25 9.12
C ALA A 540 15.55 -7.87 7.93
N ARG A 541 14.22 -8.01 8.03
CA ARG A 541 13.39 -8.57 6.93
C ARG A 541 13.42 -7.73 5.65
N LEU A 542 13.61 -6.43 5.76
CA LEU A 542 13.60 -5.52 4.61
C LEU A 542 15.01 -5.09 4.19
N GLU A 543 16.08 -5.42 4.92
CA GLU A 543 17.44 -5.13 4.47
C GLU A 543 17.78 -5.95 3.21
N PHE A 544 18.57 -5.37 2.30
CA PHE A 544 19.03 -6.09 1.11
C PHE A 544 19.93 -7.27 1.53
N GLY A 545 19.58 -8.49 1.14
CA GLY A 545 20.44 -9.67 1.33
C GLY A 545 20.18 -10.54 2.57
N VAL A 546 18.95 -10.55 3.11
CA VAL A 546 18.47 -11.53 4.09
C VAL A 546 17.53 -12.55 3.45
#